data_AF-A0A8S1AS09-F1
#
_entry.id   AF-A0A8S1AS09-F1
#
_cell.length_a   1.000
_cell.length_b   1.000
_cell.length_c   1.000
_cell.angle_alpha   90.00
_cell.angle_beta   90.00
_cell.angle_gamma   90.00
#
_symmetry.space_group_name_H-M   'P 1'
#
loop_
_entity.id
_entity.type
_entity.pdbx_description
1 polymer ?
#
loop_
_entity_poly.entity_id
_entity_poly.type
_entity_poly.pdbx_seq_one_letter_code
_entity_poly.pdbx_strand_id
1 'polypeptide(L)'
;MSLKDLNLVTLTKLTSEYTDHLKCIECCKYYIAPATAACGHTLCHTCWRGRRICPLCACSLDRKSLKLNLPLQNLTNHIQTLGEAFEKLFKIQLDEFSLDTPGDIESDKDPVKNVKDWLTSSQNHFSAPIQNSETFSQDSQQPQNPIEISASNVIIHTKEKKS
;
A
#
# COMPACT_ATOMS: atom_id res chain seq x y z
N MET A 1 -6.07 15.28 38.56
CA MET A 1 -6.49 13.87 38.39
C MET A 1 -5.26 12.99 38.48
N SER A 2 -5.27 11.96 39.34
CA SER A 2 -4.12 11.07 39.54
C SER A 2 -4.26 9.87 38.60
N LEU A 3 -3.33 9.71 37.64
CA LEU A 3 -3.34 8.64 36.63
C LEU A 3 -2.78 7.30 37.19
N LYS A 4 -2.80 7.09 38.51
CA LYS A 4 -2.03 6.03 39.19
C LYS A 4 -2.52 4.61 38.91
N ASP A 5 -3.73 4.45 38.37
CA ASP A 5 -4.34 3.12 38.13
C ASP A 5 -4.42 2.75 36.63
N LEU A 6 -3.82 3.54 35.75
CA LEU A 6 -3.81 3.27 34.31
C LEU A 6 -2.64 2.34 33.96
N ASN A 7 -2.96 1.09 33.60
CA ASN A 7 -1.97 0.15 33.08
C ASN A 7 -1.50 0.62 31.70
N LEU A 8 -0.36 1.32 31.67
CA LEU A 8 0.20 1.94 30.48
C LEU A 8 0.39 0.93 29.34
N VAL A 9 0.85 -0.28 29.65
CA VAL A 9 1.09 -1.35 28.66
C VAL A 9 -0.21 -1.74 27.94
N THR A 10 -1.30 -1.91 28.70
CA THR A 10 -2.61 -2.27 28.16
C THR A 10 -3.18 -1.14 27.31
N LEU A 11 -3.04 0.10 27.77
CA LEU A 11 -3.48 1.27 27.01
C LEU A 11 -2.70 1.42 25.71
N THR A 12 -1.37 1.34 25.73
CA THR A 12 -0.55 1.40 24.53
C THR A 12 -0.95 0.33 23.53
N LYS A 13 -1.15 -0.92 23.99
CA LYS A 13 -1.59 -2.02 23.13
C LYS A 13 -2.94 -1.71 22.48
N LEU A 14 -3.95 -1.38 23.27
CA LEU A 14 -5.29 -1.09 22.75
C LEU A 14 -5.26 0.11 21.80
N THR A 15 -4.60 1.20 22.17
CA THR A 15 -4.47 2.38 21.32
C THR A 15 -3.79 2.04 19.99
N SER A 16 -2.73 1.22 19.99
CA SER A 16 -2.07 0.81 18.75
C SER A 16 -2.97 0.01 17.82
N GLU A 17 -3.72 -0.95 18.36
CA GLU A 17 -4.68 -1.77 17.60
C GLU A 17 -5.81 -0.91 17.02
N TYR A 18 -6.33 0.04 17.80
CA TYR A 18 -7.41 0.92 17.34
C TYR A 18 -6.95 1.95 16.31
N THR A 19 -5.71 2.44 16.39
CA THR A 19 -5.19 3.45 15.46
C THR A 19 -5.15 2.96 14.02
N ASP A 20 -4.87 1.68 13.79
CA ASP A 20 -4.85 1.11 12.43
C ASP A 20 -6.23 1.06 11.80
N HIS A 21 -7.29 0.89 12.60
CA HIS A 21 -8.68 0.92 12.11
C HIS A 21 -9.15 2.33 11.73
N LEU A 22 -8.40 3.38 12.05
CA LEU A 22 -8.71 4.77 11.71
C LEU A 22 -8.00 5.26 10.46
N LYS A 23 -7.24 4.38 9.79
CA LYS A 23 -6.53 4.69 8.55
C LYS A 23 -7.32 4.16 7.36
N CYS A 24 -7.42 5.00 6.34
CA CYS A 24 -7.97 4.62 5.06
C CYS A 24 -6.99 3.70 4.32
N ILE A 25 -7.44 2.51 3.91
CA ILE A 25 -6.60 1.55 3.18
C ILE A 25 -6.10 2.08 1.83
N GLU A 26 -6.76 3.07 1.25
CA GLU A 26 -6.39 3.61 -0.06
C GLU A 26 -5.27 4.66 0.02
N CYS A 27 -5.35 5.59 0.97
CA CYS A 27 -4.34 6.65 1.11
C CYS A 27 -3.36 6.42 2.26
N CYS A 28 -3.55 5.36 3.05
CA CYS A 28 -2.78 5.00 4.24
C CYS A 28 -2.72 6.10 5.32
N LYS A 29 -3.59 7.10 5.24
CA LYS A 29 -3.71 8.22 6.19
C LYS A 29 -4.98 8.07 7.01
N TYR A 30 -5.05 8.81 8.12
CA TYR A 30 -6.29 8.97 8.88
C TYR A 30 -7.45 9.38 7.98
N TYR A 31 -8.66 8.89 8.30
CA TYR A 31 -9.84 9.16 7.50
C TYR A 31 -10.18 10.66 7.42
N ILE A 32 -10.31 11.16 6.20
CA ILE A 32 -10.85 12.49 5.90
C ILE A 32 -12.20 12.31 5.22
N ALA A 33 -13.26 12.73 5.89
CA ALA A 33 -14.64 12.51 5.48
C ALA A 33 -14.89 11.04 5.07
N PRO A 34 -14.76 10.07 6.00
CA PRO A 34 -14.95 8.65 5.68
C PRO A 34 -16.37 8.43 5.15
N ALA A 35 -16.50 7.81 3.99
CA ALA A 35 -17.76 7.43 3.40
C ALA A 35 -17.83 5.91 3.22
N THR A 36 -18.94 5.32 3.63
CA THR A 36 -19.21 3.89 3.56
C THR A 36 -20.06 3.60 2.33
N ALA A 37 -19.59 2.69 1.48
CA ALA A 37 -20.34 2.20 0.32
C ALA A 37 -21.39 1.18 0.75
N ALA A 38 -22.37 0.87 -0.13
CA ALA A 38 -23.38 -0.14 0.13
C ALA A 38 -22.81 -1.55 0.43
N CYS A 39 -21.59 -1.84 -0.04
CA CYS A 39 -20.87 -3.07 0.29
C CYS A 39 -20.28 -3.11 1.72
N GLY A 40 -20.43 -2.04 2.51
CA GLY A 40 -19.95 -1.96 3.89
C GLY A 40 -18.53 -1.42 4.07
N HIS A 41 -17.75 -1.33 2.99
CA HIS A 41 -16.38 -0.81 3.06
C HIS A 41 -16.34 0.72 3.13
N THR A 42 -15.36 1.25 3.86
CA THR A 42 -15.22 2.69 4.13
C THR A 42 -13.86 3.21 3.64
N LEU A 43 -13.88 4.26 2.84
CA LEU A 43 -12.71 5.02 2.37
C LEU A 43 -12.94 6.51 2.62
N CYS A 44 -11.90 7.34 2.52
CA CYS A 44 -12.10 8.80 2.46
C CYS A 44 -13.01 9.16 1.28
N HIS A 45 -13.82 10.21 1.42
CA HIS A 45 -14.70 10.69 0.35
C HIS A 45 -13.93 10.98 -0.95
N THR A 46 -12.71 11.51 -0.83
CA THR A 46 -11.80 11.74 -1.97
C THR A 46 -11.26 10.44 -2.57
N CYS A 47 -10.98 9.41 -1.75
CA CYS A 47 -10.50 8.10 -2.21
C CYS A 47 -11.55 7.33 -3.01
N TRP A 48 -12.84 7.61 -2.78
CA TRP A 48 -13.94 7.10 -3.62
C TRP A 48 -14.06 7.80 -4.97
N ARG A 49 -13.48 8.99 -5.12
CA ARG A 49 -13.61 9.78 -6.34
C ARG A 49 -12.98 9.04 -7.52
N GLY A 50 -13.67 9.03 -8.65
CA GLY A 50 -13.22 8.34 -9.87
C GLY A 50 -13.51 6.83 -9.89
N ARG A 51 -13.84 6.20 -8.76
CA ARG A 51 -14.09 4.76 -8.70
C ARG A 51 -15.51 4.39 -9.15
N ARG A 52 -15.62 3.17 -9.68
CA ARG A 52 -16.86 2.48 -10.04
C ARG A 52 -17.01 1.13 -9.32
N ILE A 53 -15.95 0.65 -8.67
CA ILE A 53 -15.89 -0.59 -7.92
C ILE A 53 -15.21 -0.36 -6.58
N CYS A 54 -15.56 -1.16 -5.58
CA CYS A 54 -14.88 -1.19 -4.30
C CYS A 54 -13.49 -1.84 -4.45
N PRO A 55 -12.40 -1.22 -3.95
CA PRO A 55 -11.07 -1.82 -4.06
C PRO A 55 -10.88 -3.04 -3.15
N LEU A 56 -11.73 -3.25 -2.14
CA LEU A 56 -11.59 -4.37 -1.20
C LEU A 56 -12.36 -5.63 -1.63
N CYS A 57 -13.55 -5.47 -2.22
CA CYS A 57 -14.42 -6.60 -2.57
C CYS A 57 -14.90 -6.62 -4.02
N ALA A 58 -14.43 -5.69 -4.87
CA ALA A 58 -14.82 -5.54 -6.26
C ALA A 58 -16.32 -5.29 -6.56
N CYS A 59 -17.17 -5.15 -5.53
CA CYS A 59 -18.58 -4.80 -5.72
C CYS A 59 -18.74 -3.46 -6.44
N SER A 60 -19.76 -3.35 -7.31
CA SER A 60 -20.09 -2.11 -8.00
C SER A 60 -20.45 -1.01 -7.01
N LEU A 61 -19.89 0.18 -7.22
CA LEU A 61 -20.11 1.35 -6.39
C LEU A 61 -21.23 2.22 -6.98
N ASP A 62 -22.35 2.33 -6.26
CA ASP A 62 -23.31 3.40 -6.50
C ASP A 62 -22.92 4.64 -5.68
N ARG A 63 -22.64 5.75 -6.35
CA ARG A 63 -22.19 6.99 -5.69
C ARG A 63 -23.27 7.64 -4.85
N LYS A 64 -24.55 7.45 -5.20
CA LYS A 64 -25.66 7.98 -4.41
C LYS A 64 -25.84 7.20 -3.10
N SER A 65 -25.35 5.97 -3.06
CA SER A 65 -25.39 5.10 -1.89
C SER A 65 -24.28 5.38 -0.86
N LEU A 66 -23.26 6.18 -1.21
CA LEU A 66 -22.18 6.54 -0.29
C LEU A 66 -22.73 7.39 0.85
N LYS A 67 -22.62 6.88 2.07
CA LYS A 67 -23.03 7.57 3.29
C LYS A 67 -21.81 7.96 4.11
N LEU A 68 -21.78 9.19 4.60
CA LEU A 68 -20.72 9.62 5.51
C LEU A 68 -20.79 8.81 6.81
N ASN A 69 -19.65 8.23 7.21
CA ASN A 69 -19.50 7.49 8.45
C ASN A 69 -19.11 8.45 9.57
N LEU A 70 -20.10 9.16 10.11
CA LEU A 70 -19.88 10.15 11.16
C LEU A 70 -19.22 9.58 12.43
N PRO A 71 -19.58 8.37 12.91
CA PRO A 71 -18.87 7.76 14.04
C PRO A 71 -17.37 7.59 13.81
N LEU A 72 -16.98 7.10 12.63
CA LEU A 72 -15.57 6.92 12.28
C LEU A 72 -14.85 8.26 12.12
N GLN A 73 -15.52 9.28 11.58
CA GLN A 73 -14.97 10.64 11.52
C GLN A 73 -14.71 11.19 12.93
N ASN A 74 -15.67 11.07 13.84
CA ASN A 74 -15.53 11.56 15.22
C ASN A 74 -14.36 10.88 15.93
N LEU A 75 -14.23 9.56 15.77
CA LEU A 75 -13.14 8.80 16.38
C LEU A 75 -11.78 9.23 15.82
N THR A 76 -11.69 9.44 14.50
CA THR A 76 -10.49 9.95 13.84
C THR A 76 -10.11 11.34 14.36
N ASN A 77 -11.10 12.23 14.49
CA ASN A 77 -10.89 13.59 15.01
C ASN A 77 -10.37 13.58 16.46
N HIS A 78 -10.88 12.68 17.30
CA HIS A 78 -10.42 12.58 18.69
C HIS A 78 -8.94 12.17 18.77
N ILE A 79 -8.52 11.18 17.99
CA ILE A 79 -7.11 10.74 17.98
C ILE A 79 -6.21 11.84 17.43
N GLN A 80 -6.64 12.53 16.37
CA GLN A 80 -5.87 13.63 15.80
C GLN A 80 -5.72 14.79 16.79
N THR A 81 -6.81 15.16 17.47
CA THR A 81 -6.80 16.19 18.53
C THR A 81 -5.88 15.79 19.69
N LEU A 82 -5.88 14.51 20.08
CA LEU A 82 -5.00 13.99 21.12
C LEU A 82 -3.53 14.08 20.70
N GLY A 83 -3.22 13.72 19.45
CA GLY A 83 -1.88 13.87 18.87
C GLY A 83 -1.41 15.32 18.89
N GLU A 84 -2.20 16.24 18.34
CA GLU A 84 -1.87 17.67 18.34
C GLU A 84 -1.68 18.26 19.74
N ALA A 85 -2.51 17.84 20.70
CA ALA A 85 -2.38 18.28 22.09
C ALA A 85 -1.07 17.78 22.71
N PHE A 86 -0.69 16.52 22.44
CA PHE A 86 0.58 15.95 22.86
C PHE A 86 1.75 16.73 22.25
N GLU A 87 1.75 16.97 20.95
CA GLU A 87 2.81 17.73 20.28
C GLU A 87 3.00 19.12 20.88
N LYS A 88 1.90 19.84 21.15
CA LYS A 88 1.93 21.17 21.78
C LYS A 88 2.49 21.13 23.20
N LEU A 89 2.13 20.11 23.98
CA LEU A 89 2.57 19.97 25.37
C LEU A 89 4.05 19.59 25.48
N PHE A 90 4.51 18.68 24.62
CA PHE A 90 5.86 18.13 24.69
C PHE A 90 6.84 18.77 23.71
N LYS A 91 6.36 19.62 22.79
CA LYS A 91 7.15 20.25 21.71
C LYS A 91 7.86 19.21 20.84
N ILE A 92 7.20 18.08 20.59
CA ILE A 92 7.65 16.97 19.74
C ILE A 92 6.70 16.91 18.55
N GLN A 93 7.19 16.61 17.34
CA GLN A 93 6.34 16.27 16.20
C GLN A 93 6.10 14.75 16.20
N LEU A 94 4.84 14.32 16.14
CA LEU A 94 4.42 12.92 16.06
C LEU A 94 4.33 12.42 14.62
N ASP A 95 4.52 13.30 13.63
CA ASP A 95 4.52 12.95 12.22
C ASP A 95 5.65 11.94 11.93
N GLU A 96 5.20 10.71 11.70
CA GLU A 96 5.75 9.70 10.80
C GLU A 96 7.26 9.49 10.92
N PHE A 97 7.66 8.40 11.62
CA PHE A 97 9.00 7.79 11.58
C PHE A 97 9.94 8.49 10.58
N SER A 98 10.73 9.44 11.05
CA SER A 98 12.08 9.54 10.49
C SER A 98 12.66 8.16 10.76
N LEU A 99 12.67 7.30 9.73
CA LEU A 99 13.69 6.27 9.69
C LEU A 99 14.98 7.07 9.74
N ASP A 100 15.50 7.27 10.94
CA ASP A 100 16.89 7.59 11.13
C ASP A 100 17.61 6.37 10.56
N THR A 101 17.80 6.37 9.23
CA THR A 101 18.78 5.52 8.60
C THR A 101 20.07 5.85 9.34
N PRO A 102 20.71 4.89 10.02
CA PRO A 102 22.01 5.11 10.62
C PRO A 102 22.97 5.40 9.46
N GLY A 103 23.16 6.68 9.15
CA GLY A 103 23.69 7.10 7.85
C GLY A 103 24.01 8.59 7.75
N ASP A 104 23.37 9.46 8.53
CA ASP A 104 23.78 10.87 8.64
C ASP A 104 24.89 11.07 9.68
N ILE A 105 25.83 10.11 9.72
CA ILE A 105 27.20 10.39 10.15
C ILE A 105 27.91 10.80 8.86
N GLU A 106 28.29 12.08 8.80
CA GLU A 106 29.17 12.69 7.81
C GLU A 106 30.04 11.67 7.06
N SER A 107 29.65 11.32 5.83
CA SER A 107 30.51 10.53 4.94
C SER A 107 30.56 11.20 3.58
N ASP A 108 31.70 11.84 3.37
CA ASP A 108 32.17 12.52 2.16
C ASP A 108 32.38 11.54 0.97
N LYS A 109 31.48 10.56 0.76
CA LYS A 109 31.54 9.59 -0.34
C LYS A 109 30.13 9.20 -0.81
N ASP A 110 29.66 9.98 -1.76
CA ASP A 110 28.45 9.81 -2.57
C ASP A 110 28.21 8.33 -3.01
N PRO A 111 27.19 7.64 -2.45
CA PRO A 111 26.89 6.24 -2.78
C PRO A 111 26.19 6.07 -4.14
N VAL A 112 25.73 7.16 -4.76
CA VAL A 112 25.00 7.12 -6.04
C VAL A 112 25.95 6.84 -7.22
N LYS A 113 27.26 7.07 -7.04
CA LYS A 113 28.28 6.74 -8.05
C LYS A 113 28.44 5.24 -8.29
N ASN A 114 28.24 4.40 -7.28
CA ASN A 114 28.47 2.94 -7.38
C ASN A 114 27.31 2.20 -8.06
N VAL A 115 26.10 2.77 -8.06
CA VAL A 115 24.91 2.11 -8.63
C VAL A 115 25.06 1.86 -10.13
N LYS A 116 25.71 2.77 -10.87
CA LYS A 116 25.99 2.58 -12.30
C LYS A 116 26.96 1.43 -12.55
N ASP A 117 28.03 1.33 -11.77
CA ASP A 117 29.00 0.25 -11.90
C ASP A 117 28.40 -1.11 -11.50
N TRP A 118 27.52 -1.12 -10.50
CA TRP A 118 26.77 -2.31 -10.10
C TRP A 118 25.78 -2.79 -11.16
N LEU A 119 25.02 -1.88 -11.77
CA LEU A 119 24.11 -2.20 -12.88
C LEU A 119 24.87 -2.73 -14.10
N THR A 120 26.09 -2.23 -14.33
CA THR A 120 26.93 -2.65 -15.47
C THR A 120 27.64 -3.99 -15.19
N SER A 121 27.90 -4.32 -13.91
CA SER A 121 28.48 -5.59 -13.45
C SER A 121 27.45 -6.74 -13.39
N SER A 122 26.17 -6.41 -13.28
CA SER A 122 25.08 -7.39 -13.32
C SER A 122 24.95 -8.00 -14.73
N GLN A 123 25.47 -9.22 -14.90
CA GLN A 123 25.32 -10.06 -16.11
C GLN A 123 23.86 -10.54 -16.40
N ASN A 124 22.85 -9.91 -15.81
CA ASN A 124 21.47 -10.18 -16.18
C ASN A 124 21.10 -9.34 -17.41
N HIS A 125 21.53 -9.81 -18.58
CA HIS A 125 21.07 -9.32 -19.88
C HIS A 125 19.62 -9.79 -20.10
N PHE A 126 18.67 -9.17 -19.41
CA PHE A 126 17.25 -9.41 -19.66
C PHE A 126 16.83 -8.57 -20.89
N SER A 127 17.03 -9.13 -22.08
CA SER A 127 16.55 -8.52 -23.32
C SER A 127 15.10 -8.94 -23.55
N ALA A 128 14.15 -8.11 -23.14
CA ALA A 128 12.77 -8.21 -23.62
C ALA A 128 12.71 -7.66 -25.06
N PRO A 129 12.10 -8.36 -26.03
CA PRO A 129 11.98 -7.84 -27.40
C PRO A 129 11.16 -6.57 -27.42
N ILE A 130 11.73 -5.50 -27.99
CA ILE A 130 11.02 -4.26 -28.26
C ILE A 130 10.21 -4.49 -29.53
N GLN A 131 8.90 -4.68 -29.42
CA GLN A 131 8.02 -4.51 -30.58
C GLN A 131 7.83 -3.01 -30.79
N ASN A 132 8.59 -2.46 -31.74
CA ASN A 132 8.34 -1.12 -32.25
C ASN A 132 6.99 -1.10 -32.96
N SER A 133 6.03 -0.38 -32.37
CA SER A 133 4.88 0.14 -33.08
C SER A 133 5.35 1.20 -34.07
N GLU A 134 5.34 0.85 -35.36
CA GLU A 134 4.99 1.70 -36.51
C GLU A 134 5.55 1.12 -37.81
N THR A 135 4.75 0.33 -38.54
CA THR A 135 4.47 0.62 -39.96
C THR A 135 3.26 -0.18 -40.44
N PHE A 136 2.23 0.55 -40.84
CA PHE A 136 1.09 0.06 -41.61
C PHE A 136 1.53 -0.06 -43.08
N SER A 137 1.31 -1.21 -43.74
CA SER A 137 0.87 -1.36 -45.15
C SER A 137 0.91 -2.84 -45.61
N GLN A 138 -0.28 -3.36 -45.99
CA GLN A 138 -0.65 -4.26 -47.11
C GLN A 138 0.45 -5.19 -47.69
N ASP A 139 0.26 -6.48 -47.99
CA ASP A 139 -0.91 -7.23 -48.46
C ASP A 139 -0.59 -8.76 -48.45
N SER A 140 -1.62 -9.58 -48.23
CA SER A 140 -1.85 -10.98 -48.68
C SER A 140 -0.74 -12.08 -48.66
N GLN A 141 -0.90 -13.08 -47.77
CA GLN A 141 -0.99 -14.55 -48.08
C GLN A 141 -0.98 -15.43 -46.80
N GLN A 142 -2.02 -16.26 -46.60
CA GLN A 142 -2.03 -17.43 -45.68
C GLN A 142 -1.28 -18.61 -46.33
N PRO A 143 -0.99 -19.76 -45.67
CA PRO A 143 -1.02 -20.15 -44.24
C PRO A 143 0.26 -20.89 -43.75
N GLN A 144 0.26 -21.37 -42.49
CA GLN A 144 0.92 -22.59 -41.94
C GLN A 144 1.84 -22.36 -40.71
N ASN A 145 1.33 -22.63 -39.50
CA ASN A 145 1.81 -23.69 -38.58
C ASN A 145 1.20 -23.58 -37.16
N PRO A 146 1.08 -24.70 -36.43
CA PRO A 146 0.15 -24.85 -35.32
C PRO A 146 0.65 -24.20 -34.01
N ILE A 147 -0.31 -23.78 -33.18
CA ILE A 147 -0.08 -23.29 -31.82
C ILE A 147 0.41 -24.47 -30.96
N GLU A 148 1.70 -24.51 -30.66
CA GLU A 148 2.22 -25.36 -29.59
C GLU A 148 1.82 -24.77 -28.24
N ILE A 149 0.86 -25.41 -27.58
CA ILE A 149 0.58 -25.17 -26.17
C ILE A 149 1.72 -25.84 -25.39
N SER A 150 2.70 -25.05 -24.97
CA SER A 150 3.76 -25.51 -24.09
C SER A 150 3.18 -25.79 -22.70
N ALA A 151 2.83 -27.04 -22.45
CA ALA A 151 2.44 -27.52 -21.13
C ALA A 151 3.70 -27.61 -20.25
N SER A 152 3.88 -26.65 -19.36
CA SER A 152 4.93 -26.69 -18.34
C SER A 152 4.69 -27.87 -17.39
N ASN A 153 5.51 -28.91 -17.52
CA ASN A 153 5.51 -30.04 -16.59
C ASN A 153 6.13 -29.61 -15.25
N VAL A 154 5.29 -29.20 -14.30
CA VAL A 154 5.71 -28.97 -12.92
C VAL A 154 5.83 -30.31 -12.20
N ILE A 155 7.06 -30.73 -11.93
CA ILE A 155 7.34 -31.93 -11.12
C ILE A 155 7.42 -31.49 -9.65
N ILE A 156 6.46 -31.92 -8.84
CA ILE A 156 6.44 -31.68 -7.38
C ILE A 156 7.05 -32.91 -6.70
N HIS A 157 8.20 -32.75 -6.03
CA HIS A 157 8.77 -33.80 -5.18
C HIS A 157 8.15 -33.73 -3.78
N THR A 158 7.27 -34.67 -3.44
CA THR A 158 6.89 -34.94 -2.06
C THR A 158 7.81 -36.00 -1.47
N LYS A 159 8.52 -35.66 -0.39
CA LYS A 159 9.30 -36.62 0.41
C LYS A 159 8.32 -37.35 1.33
N GLU A 160 7.92 -38.57 0.98
CA GLU A 160 7.24 -39.46 1.92
C GLU A 160 8.27 -40.17 2.82
N LYS A 161 8.05 -40.02 4.12
CA LYS A 161 8.83 -40.59 5.22
C LYS A 161 8.31 -42.02 5.45
N LYS A 162 9.09 -43.05 5.08
CA LYS A 162 8.71 -44.46 5.29
C LYS A 162 8.75 -44.82 6.78
N SER A 163 7.63 -45.36 7.26
CA SER A 163 7.52 -46.21 8.46
C SER A 163 7.91 -47.64 8.14
#